data_AF-A0A7X6FK37-F1
#
_entry.id   AF-A0A7X6FK37-F1
#
_cell.length_a   1.000
_cell.length_b   1.000
_cell.length_c   1.000
_cell.angle_alpha   90.00
_cell.angle_beta   90.00
_cell.angle_gamma   90.00
#
_symmetry.space_group_name_H-M   'P 1'
#
loop_
_entity.id
_entity.type
_entity.pdbx_description
1 polymer ?
#
loop_
_entity_poly.entity_id
_entity_poly.type
_entity_poly.pdbx_seq_one_letter_code
_entity_poly.pdbx_strand_id
1 'polypeptide(L)'
;MIDSIKNVASLSATRGLGSIATDLTSAASGVLGSSPAVAMGTTAGMSFASVMSNVAKDSVNTLKEAENASFAGMKGQMSTREVVDKVMQADQTLQTAIALRDKLVSAFLDVTKMQI
;
A
#
# COMPACT_ATOMS: atom_id res chain seq x y z
N MET A 1 -48.97 -7.50 3.15
CA MET A 1 -48.02 -8.61 3.44
C MET A 1 -47.66 -9.41 2.18
N ILE A 2 -47.33 -8.76 1.04
CA ILE A 2 -46.95 -9.45 -0.22
C ILE A 2 -45.69 -8.83 -0.87
N ASP A 3 -45.02 -7.86 -0.25
CA ASP A 3 -43.84 -7.19 -0.82
C ASP A 3 -42.49 -7.89 -0.56
N SER A 4 -42.46 -9.06 0.08
CA SER A 4 -41.19 -9.73 0.41
C SER A 4 -40.60 -10.59 -0.73
N ILE A 5 -41.25 -10.71 -1.89
CA ILE A 5 -40.83 -11.66 -2.96
C ILE A 5 -40.12 -10.96 -4.14
N LYS A 6 -40.18 -9.63 -4.27
CA LYS A 6 -39.46 -8.92 -5.35
C LYS A 6 -38.00 -8.60 -5.03
N ASN A 7 -37.54 -8.79 -3.79
CA ASN A 7 -36.16 -8.48 -3.36
C ASN A 7 -35.16 -9.65 -3.52
N VAL A 8 -35.60 -10.83 -3.95
CA VAL A 8 -34.73 -12.02 -4.07
C VAL A 8 -34.24 -12.30 -5.49
N ALA A 9 -34.61 -11.48 -6.47
CA ALA A 9 -34.20 -11.63 -7.87
C ALA A 9 -32.99 -10.76 -8.30
N SER A 10 -32.44 -9.92 -7.41
CA SER A 10 -31.30 -9.04 -7.72
C SER A 10 -29.98 -9.43 -7.02
N LEU A 11 -29.93 -10.59 -6.38
CA LEU A 11 -28.74 -11.09 -5.67
C LEU A 11 -27.94 -12.14 -6.45
N SER A 12 -28.33 -12.48 -7.69
CA SER A 12 -27.81 -13.65 -8.40
C SER A 12 -27.32 -13.34 -9.82
N ALA A 13 -26.31 -12.47 -9.96
CA ALA A 13 -25.59 -12.37 -11.24
C ALA A 13 -24.12 -11.91 -11.21
N THR A 14 -23.50 -11.51 -10.08
CA THR A 14 -22.11 -10.95 -10.13
C THR A 14 -21.21 -11.17 -8.91
N ARG A 15 -21.53 -12.03 -7.93
CA ARG A 15 -20.67 -12.22 -6.73
C ARG A 15 -19.83 -13.50 -6.76
N GLY A 16 -19.44 -13.94 -7.95
CA GLY A 16 -18.46 -15.01 -8.19
C GLY A 16 -17.00 -14.55 -8.25
N LEU A 17 -16.65 -13.40 -7.65
CA LEU A 17 -15.29 -12.84 -7.65
C LEU A 17 -14.79 -12.43 -6.25
N GLY A 18 -15.55 -12.74 -5.19
CA GLY A 18 -15.23 -12.36 -3.81
C GLY A 18 -14.41 -13.38 -3.01
N SER A 19 -14.29 -14.63 -3.48
CA SER A 19 -13.63 -15.70 -2.72
C SER A 19 -12.12 -15.83 -2.95
N ILE A 20 -11.53 -15.07 -3.87
CA ILE A 20 -10.07 -15.03 -4.06
C ILE A 20 -9.42 -14.01 -3.10
N ALA A 21 -10.19 -13.06 -2.56
CA ALA A 21 -9.70 -12.06 -1.59
C ALA A 21 -9.55 -12.61 -0.15
N THR A 22 -10.19 -13.74 0.17
CA THR A 22 -10.09 -14.36 1.52
C THR A 22 -8.84 -15.24 1.67
N ASP A 23 -8.35 -15.86 0.59
CA ASP A 23 -7.12 -16.67 0.65
C ASP A 23 -5.85 -15.84 0.88
N LEU A 24 -5.84 -14.55 0.51
CA LEU A 24 -4.71 -13.65 0.80
C LEU A 24 -4.66 -13.21 2.28
N THR A 25 -5.77 -13.30 3.01
CA THR A 25 -5.82 -12.94 4.44
C THR A 25 -5.49 -14.12 5.35
N SER A 26 -5.71 -15.37 4.91
CA SER A 26 -5.33 -16.57 5.67
C SER A 26 -3.86 -16.97 5.50
N ALA A 27 -3.18 -16.52 4.45
CA ALA A 27 -1.72 -16.65 4.33
C ALA A 27 -0.94 -15.82 5.38
N ALA A 28 -1.62 -14.90 6.08
CA ALA A 28 -1.04 -14.13 7.19
C ALA A 28 -1.15 -14.81 8.57
N SER A 29 -1.82 -15.96 8.70
CA SER A 29 -2.10 -16.56 10.03
C SER A 29 -1.52 -17.97 10.26
N GLY A 30 -0.73 -18.54 9.35
CA GLY A 30 -0.36 -19.96 9.44
C GLY A 30 1.10 -20.38 9.27
N VAL A 31 2.05 -19.51 8.85
CA VAL A 31 3.37 -20.02 8.39
C VAL A 31 4.61 -19.37 9.00
N LEU A 32 4.51 -18.49 9.99
CA LEU A 32 5.71 -17.98 10.67
C LEU A 32 5.56 -18.05 12.19
N GLY A 33 5.72 -19.28 12.67
CA GLY A 33 6.50 -19.62 13.86
C GLY A 33 6.38 -18.70 15.06
N SER A 34 5.75 -19.24 16.10
CA SER A 34 6.18 -19.06 17.48
C SER A 34 7.69 -18.83 17.62
N SER A 35 8.07 -17.57 17.87
CA SER A 35 9.27 -17.20 18.60
C SER A 35 8.85 -16.22 19.71
N PRO A 36 9.16 -16.52 20.98
CA PRO A 36 8.86 -15.61 22.08
C PRO A 36 9.85 -14.45 22.08
N ALA A 37 9.34 -13.28 22.48
CA ALA A 37 10.08 -12.10 22.93
C ALA A 37 10.84 -11.28 21.86
N VAL A 38 10.18 -10.24 21.35
CA VAL A 38 10.41 -8.87 21.87
C VAL A 38 9.19 -8.01 21.57
N ALA A 39 8.30 -7.91 22.56
CA ALA A 39 7.35 -6.80 22.64
C ALA A 39 8.15 -5.53 22.96
N MET A 40 8.82 -4.95 21.97
CA MET A 40 9.39 -3.61 22.11
C MET A 40 8.30 -2.58 21.92
N GLY A 41 7.69 -2.21 23.05
CA GLY A 41 7.13 -0.89 23.29
C GLY A 41 5.94 -0.51 22.43
N THR A 42 4.74 -0.96 22.83
CA THR A 42 3.49 -0.23 22.56
C THR A 42 3.52 1.09 23.35
N THR A 43 4.36 2.02 22.92
CA THR A 43 4.26 3.41 23.37
C THR A 43 2.99 3.96 22.76
N ALA A 44 2.08 4.47 23.60
CA ALA A 44 0.84 5.15 23.21
C ALA A 44 1.15 6.50 22.54
N GLY A 45 1.79 6.42 21.38
CA GLY A 45 2.11 7.47 20.44
C GLY A 45 2.10 6.84 19.04
N MET A 46 1.99 7.67 18.00
CA MET A 46 1.92 7.22 16.61
C MET A 46 2.97 6.11 16.35
N SER A 47 2.51 4.88 16.11
CA SER A 47 3.43 3.76 15.90
C SER A 47 4.27 4.04 14.65
N PHE A 48 5.56 3.68 14.66
CA PHE A 48 6.42 3.77 13.48
C PHE A 48 5.77 3.11 12.27
N ALA A 49 5.06 1.99 12.47
CA ALA A 49 4.31 1.32 11.40
C ALA A 49 3.17 2.20 10.84
N SER A 50 2.49 2.97 11.69
CA SER A 50 1.43 3.90 11.26
C SER A 50 2.01 5.09 10.49
N VAL A 51 3.12 5.66 10.94
CA VAL A 51 3.81 6.74 10.23
C VAL A 51 4.30 6.25 8.86
N MET A 52 4.93 5.08 8.83
CA MET A 52 5.41 4.48 7.58
C MET A 52 4.27 4.15 6.61
N SER A 53 3.14 3.66 7.13
CA SER A 53 1.93 3.42 6.32
C SER A 53 1.40 4.71 5.69
N ASN A 54 1.41 5.83 6.42
CA ASN A 54 0.99 7.12 5.88
C ASN A 54 1.97 7.62 4.81
N VAL A 55 3.28 7.57 5.07
CA VAL A 55 4.31 7.94 4.08
C VAL A 55 4.18 7.12 2.80
N ALA A 56 3.94 5.81 2.91
CA ALA A 56 3.70 4.96 1.75
C ALA A 56 2.45 5.37 0.96
N LYS A 57 1.34 5.70 1.64
CA LYS A 57 0.12 6.20 0.98
C LYS A 57 0.35 7.53 0.26
N ASP A 58 1.03 8.45 0.90
CA ASP A 58 1.35 9.77 0.34
C ASP A 58 2.27 9.64 -0.87
N SER A 59 3.19 8.67 -0.84
CA SER A 59 4.08 8.38 -1.97
C SER A 59 3.32 7.87 -3.19
N VAL A 60 2.40 6.91 -2.98
CA VAL A 60 1.51 6.41 -4.05
C VAL A 60 0.62 7.51 -4.60
N ASN A 61 0.10 8.39 -3.74
CA ASN A 61 -0.72 9.51 -4.18
C ASN A 61 0.08 10.52 -5.01
N THR A 62 1.31 10.84 -4.59
CA THR A 62 2.23 11.72 -5.34
C THR A 62 2.56 11.16 -6.73
N LEU A 63 2.80 9.85 -6.83
CA LEU A 63 3.02 9.18 -8.11
C LEU A 63 1.79 9.27 -9.04
N LYS A 64 0.59 9.01 -8.49
CA LYS A 64 -0.67 9.17 -9.24
C LYS A 64 -0.91 10.61 -9.71
N GLU A 65 -0.59 11.59 -8.88
CA GLU A 65 -0.69 13.00 -9.25
C GLU A 65 0.27 13.35 -10.40
N ALA A 66 1.50 12.81 -10.38
CA ALA A 66 2.46 12.99 -11.47
C ALA A 66 2.01 12.32 -12.77
N GLU A 67 1.39 11.13 -12.71
CA GLU A 67 0.79 10.48 -13.89
C GLU A 67 -0.36 11.31 -14.45
N ASN A 68 -1.23 11.83 -13.59
CA ASN A 68 -2.37 12.65 -14.01
C ASN A 68 -1.91 13.99 -14.59
N ALA A 69 -0.88 14.61 -14.01
CA ALA A 69 -0.21 15.79 -14.54
C ALA A 69 0.38 15.51 -15.93
N SER A 70 1.05 14.37 -16.11
CA SER A 70 1.59 13.95 -17.41
C SER A 70 0.47 13.78 -18.45
N PHE A 71 -0.66 13.21 -18.06
CA PHE A 71 -1.85 13.12 -18.93
C PHE A 71 -2.44 14.49 -19.28
N ALA A 72 -2.53 15.39 -18.31
CA ALA A 72 -3.02 16.76 -18.52
C ALA A 72 -2.07 17.57 -19.43
N GLY A 73 -0.76 17.35 -19.29
CA GLY A 73 0.28 17.92 -20.15
C GLY A 73 0.14 17.47 -21.61
N MET A 74 -0.07 16.18 -21.85
CA MET A 74 -0.34 15.65 -23.20
C MET A 74 -1.63 16.21 -23.81
N LYS A 75 -2.63 16.52 -22.99
CA LYS A 75 -3.90 17.16 -23.43
C LYS A 75 -3.78 18.69 -23.59
N GLY A 76 -2.63 19.29 -23.30
CA GLY A 76 -2.44 20.75 -23.30
C GLY A 76 -3.18 21.49 -22.19
N GLN A 77 -3.67 20.77 -21.17
CA GLN A 77 -4.41 21.33 -20.03
C GLN A 77 -3.50 21.74 -18.87
N MET A 78 -2.20 21.40 -18.95
CA MET A 78 -1.18 21.72 -17.95
C MET A 78 0.11 22.13 -18.66
N SER A 79 0.82 23.12 -18.11
CA SER A 79 2.06 23.60 -18.74
C SER A 79 3.18 22.56 -18.63
N THR A 80 4.06 22.49 -19.62
CA THR A 80 5.21 21.56 -19.60
C THR A 80 6.14 21.79 -18.40
N ARG A 81 6.18 23.00 -17.83
CA ARG A 81 6.90 23.29 -16.58
C ARG A 81 6.25 22.61 -15.37
N GLU A 82 4.94 22.74 -15.20
CA GLU A 82 4.22 22.10 -14.09
C GLU A 82 4.28 20.58 -14.15
N VAL A 83 4.24 20.00 -15.36
CA VAL A 83 4.42 18.55 -15.54
C VAL A 83 5.79 18.11 -15.07
N VAL A 84 6.85 18.84 -15.46
CA VAL A 84 8.22 18.53 -15.03
C VAL A 84 8.37 18.68 -13.53
N ASP A 85 7.82 19.72 -12.91
CA ASP A 85 7.88 19.92 -11.46
C ASP A 85 7.21 18.75 -10.71
N LYS A 86 6.05 18.29 -11.19
CA LYS A 86 5.34 17.15 -10.60
C LYS A 86 6.10 15.84 -10.77
N VAL A 87 6.73 15.62 -11.92
CA VAL A 87 7.57 14.44 -12.17
C VAL A 87 8.84 14.47 -11.29
N MET A 88 9.47 15.63 -11.13
CA MET A 88 10.63 15.81 -10.25
C MET A 88 10.29 15.51 -8.78
N GLN A 89 9.11 15.97 -8.32
CA GLN A 89 8.62 15.68 -6.97
C GLN A 89 8.34 14.19 -6.75
N ALA A 90 7.81 13.52 -7.76
CA ALA A 90 7.64 12.07 -7.77
C ALA A 90 8.97 11.32 -7.75
N ASP A 91 9.99 11.76 -8.51
CA ASP A 91 11.30 11.11 -8.55
C ASP A 91 12.03 11.20 -7.20
N GLN A 92 11.97 12.35 -6.54
CA GLN A 92 12.54 12.50 -5.20
C GLN A 92 11.88 11.56 -4.16
N THR A 93 10.57 11.35 -4.29
CA THR A 93 9.81 10.41 -3.47
C THR A 93 10.22 8.96 -3.78
N LEU A 94 10.39 8.62 -5.06
CA LEU A 94 10.82 7.30 -5.51
C LEU A 94 12.23 6.96 -5.00
N GLN A 95 13.18 7.89 -5.08
CA GLN A 95 14.54 7.70 -4.57
C GLN A 95 14.54 7.39 -3.07
N THR A 96 13.67 8.08 -2.30
CA THR A 96 13.51 7.84 -0.87
C THR A 96 12.92 6.44 -0.60
N ALA A 97 11.93 6.02 -1.38
CA ALA A 97 11.36 4.68 -1.28
C ALA A 97 12.39 3.57 -1.58
N ILE A 98 13.26 3.79 -2.57
CA ILE A 98 14.35 2.85 -2.91
C ILE A 98 15.36 2.77 -1.76
N ALA A 99 15.77 3.90 -1.19
CA ALA A 99 16.69 3.92 -0.05
C ALA A 99 16.12 3.15 1.16
N LEU A 100 14.82 3.29 1.41
CA LEU A 100 14.13 2.54 2.45
C LEU A 100 14.08 1.04 2.15
N ARG A 101 13.78 0.65 0.89
CA ARG A 101 13.82 -0.75 0.45
C ARG A 101 15.18 -1.37 0.73
N ASP A 102 16.26 -0.68 0.36
CA ASP A 102 17.62 -1.20 0.52
C ASP A 102 17.98 -1.33 2.01
N LYS A 103 17.54 -0.41 2.87
CA LYS A 103 17.72 -0.52 4.32
C LYS A 103 16.92 -1.66 4.95
N LEU A 104 15.68 -1.89 4.51
CA LEU A 104 14.87 -3.01 4.98
C LEU A 104 15.45 -4.36 4.56
N VAL A 105 15.94 -4.46 3.32
CA VAL A 105 16.63 -5.66 2.84
C VAL A 105 17.92 -5.90 3.62
N SER A 106 18.72 -4.85 3.86
CA SER A 106 19.94 -4.96 4.67
C SER A 106 19.63 -5.39 6.09
N ALA A 107 18.63 -4.79 6.75
CA ALA A 107 18.23 -5.16 8.11
C ALA A 107 17.73 -6.60 8.19
N PHE A 108 16.97 -7.06 7.20
CA PHE A 108 16.53 -8.46 7.12
C PHE A 108 17.71 -9.42 6.99
N LEU A 109 18.67 -9.12 6.12
CA LEU A 109 19.88 -9.92 5.96
C LEU A 109 20.73 -9.95 7.24
N ASP A 110 20.84 -8.82 7.94
CA ASP A 110 21.60 -8.68 9.18
C ASP A 110 20.98 -9.54 10.31
N VAL A 111 19.67 -9.43 10.51
CA VAL A 111 18.91 -10.26 11.47
C VAL A 111 19.04 -11.76 11.14
N THR A 112 19.00 -12.13 9.86
CA THR A 112 19.10 -13.53 9.42
C THR A 112 20.53 -14.08 9.56
N LYS A 113 21.54 -13.22 9.42
CA LYS A 113 22.96 -13.60 9.59
C LYS A 113 23.44 -13.59 11.03
N MET A 114 22.66 -13.04 11.96
CA MET A 114 22.85 -13.27 13.38
C MET A 114 22.52 -14.75 13.67
N GLN A 115 23.50 -15.62 13.44
CA GLN A 115 23.45 -17.02 13.83
C GLN A 115 23.29 -17.07 15.35
N ILE A 116 22.28 -17.80 15.82
CA ILE A 116 22.15 -18.25 17.21
C ILE A 116 23.37 -19.06 17.66
#